data_AF-A0A1V5FJP6-F1
#
_entry.id   AF-A0A1V5FJP6-F1
#
_cell.length_a   1.000
_cell.length_b   1.000
_cell.length_c   1.000
_cell.angle_alpha   90.00
_cell.angle_beta   90.00
_cell.angle_gamma   90.00
#
_symmetry.space_group_name_H-M   'P 1'
#
loop_
_entity.id
_entity.type
_entity.pdbx_description
1 polymer ?
#
loop_
_entity_poly.entity_id
_entity_poly.type
_entity_poly.pdbx_seq_one_letter_code
_entity_poly.pdbx_strand_id
1 'polypeptide(L)'
;MALIERGGLANAIWFAPLEPQIVALRELYQHREIIKQSIYEVTGVSDIMRGQTMASETATAQQIKGQWGSLRLQRRQRDVQRFARDLLRLAVEVMAERFSPETLTAMTGLQFPTTEQKAMAQSVVSAGAQLPAELQEIMAKPSWEELLQVMRNDLILSYRIDIETDSTIAPDAAAEQQAMAELMTGVSNFVATIGPAVASGYLPVDVAKSLLLMAVRRFKAGPAIEGEIEKIQQPAPQPQQQAPDNTLQIEQMRLEGQMQVKQAELGSAKEIEAIKAAVKQQEIESNERLALLQAQLERERMINDRIQKEQAGYAPV
;
A
#
# COMPACT_ATOMS: atom_id res chain seq x y z
N MET A 1 4.74 -26.20 82.20
CA MET A 1 6.17 -26.28 81.88
C MET A 1 6.46 -26.92 80.51
N ALA A 2 5.63 -27.86 80.00
CA ALA A 2 5.89 -28.54 78.71
C ALA A 2 5.90 -27.66 77.43
N LEU A 3 5.25 -26.49 77.42
CA LEU A 3 5.23 -25.60 76.25
C LEU A 3 6.47 -24.69 76.13
N ILE A 4 7.18 -24.46 77.24
CA ILE A 4 8.37 -23.60 77.28
C ILE A 4 9.60 -24.42 76.87
N GLU A 5 9.67 -25.70 77.25
CA GLU A 5 10.73 -26.63 76.85
C GLU A 5 10.75 -26.97 75.36
N ARG A 6 9.64 -26.74 74.64
CA ARG A 6 9.53 -26.97 73.17
C ARG A 6 9.75 -25.70 72.33
N GLY A 7 10.30 -24.64 72.92
CA GLY A 7 10.71 -23.45 72.17
C GLY A 7 9.56 -22.48 71.80
N GLY A 8 8.49 -22.45 72.61
CA GLY A 8 7.40 -21.48 72.46
C GLY A 8 6.35 -21.83 71.40
N LEU A 9 5.24 -21.08 71.40
CA LEU A 9 4.07 -21.31 70.54
C LEU A 9 4.39 -21.26 69.03
N ALA A 10 5.45 -20.53 68.66
CA ALA A 10 5.94 -20.42 67.29
C ALA A 10 6.48 -21.75 66.72
N ASN A 11 7.09 -22.60 67.55
CA ASN A 11 7.54 -23.95 67.16
C ASN A 11 6.45 -25.02 67.32
N ALA A 12 5.32 -24.67 67.95
CA ALA A 12 4.18 -25.56 68.11
C ALA A 12 3.22 -25.54 66.89
N ILE A 13 3.39 -24.56 65.99
CA ILE A 13 2.63 -24.44 64.75
C ILE A 13 3.57 -24.79 63.59
N TRP A 14 3.39 -25.98 63.03
CA TRP A 14 4.10 -26.38 61.82
C TRP A 14 3.48 -25.68 60.61
N PHE A 15 4.19 -24.71 60.04
CA PHE A 15 3.84 -24.13 58.75
C PHE A 15 4.31 -25.07 57.64
N ALA A 16 3.48 -25.25 56.60
CA ALA A 16 3.90 -25.98 55.41
C ALA A 16 5.11 -25.26 54.79
N PRO A 17 6.21 -25.97 54.48
CA PRO A 17 7.38 -25.35 53.86
C PRO A 17 6.99 -24.84 52.46
N LEU A 18 7.19 -23.55 52.22
CA LEU A 18 6.89 -22.87 50.94
C LEU A 18 8.16 -22.66 50.09
N GLU A 19 9.35 -22.82 50.67
CA GLU A 19 10.64 -22.67 49.99
C GLU A 19 10.75 -23.55 48.73
N PRO A 20 10.41 -24.86 48.74
CA PRO A 20 10.46 -25.68 47.53
C PRO A 20 9.56 -25.16 46.41
N GLN A 21 8.39 -24.63 46.74
CA GLN A 21 7.39 -24.11 45.80
C GLN A 21 7.85 -22.77 45.22
N ILE A 22 8.46 -21.90 46.03
CA ILE A 22 9.04 -20.63 45.59
C ILE A 22 10.21 -20.89 44.63
N VAL A 23 11.07 -21.87 44.94
CA VAL A 23 12.17 -22.28 44.05
C VAL A 23 11.62 -22.85 42.74
N ALA A 24 10.65 -23.76 42.80
CA ALA A 24 10.01 -24.31 41.60
C ALA A 24 9.39 -23.21 40.72
N LEU A 25 8.68 -22.25 41.31
CA LEU A 25 8.13 -21.10 40.57
C LEU A 25 9.21 -20.26 39.91
N ARG A 26 10.32 -19.98 40.61
CA ARG A 26 11.44 -19.22 40.07
C ARG A 26 12.07 -19.91 38.86
N GLU A 27 12.30 -21.22 38.96
CA GLU A 27 12.82 -22.02 37.85
C GLU A 27 11.86 -22.03 36.65
N LEU A 28 10.55 -22.15 36.90
CA LEU A 28 9.53 -22.06 35.84
C LEU A 28 9.52 -20.69 35.14
N TYR A 29 9.71 -19.60 35.88
CA TYR A 29 9.84 -18.26 35.29
C TYR A 29 11.11 -18.13 34.44
N GLN A 30 12.24 -18.68 34.89
CA GLN A 30 13.48 -18.68 34.09
C GLN A 30 13.32 -19.53 32.83
N HIS A 31 12.73 -20.73 32.97
CA HIS A 31 12.48 -21.63 31.85
C HIS A 31 11.54 -21.01 30.81
N ARG A 32 10.60 -20.13 31.23
CA ARG A 32 9.75 -19.37 30.31
C ARG A 32 10.57 -18.47 29.37
N GLU A 33 11.63 -17.81 29.86
CA GLU A 33 12.49 -16.98 29.01
C GLU A 33 13.31 -17.83 28.02
N ILE A 34 13.78 -18.99 28.46
CA ILE A 34 14.44 -19.98 27.58
C ILE A 34 13.49 -20.42 26.47
N ILE A 35 12.25 -20.78 26.80
CA ILE A 35 11.24 -21.17 25.80
C ILE A 35 10.99 -20.05 24.79
N LYS A 36 10.85 -18.79 25.24
CA LYS A 36 10.70 -17.65 24.32
C LYS A 36 11.87 -17.54 23.36
N GLN A 37 13.10 -17.69 23.87
CA GLN A 37 14.30 -17.66 23.05
C GLN A 37 14.34 -18.80 22.03
N SER A 38 14.00 -20.04 22.46
CA SER A 38 13.87 -21.18 21.55
C SER A 38 12.79 -20.96 20.50
N ILE A 39 11.66 -20.34 20.85
CA ILE A 39 10.62 -19.95 19.88
C ILE A 39 11.20 -19.00 18.84
N TYR A 40 11.98 -17.98 19.23
CA TYR A 40 12.60 -17.06 18.26
C TYR A 40 13.61 -17.75 17.34
N GLU A 41 14.42 -18.66 17.87
CA GLU A 41 15.39 -19.44 17.09
C GLU A 41 14.70 -20.36 16.08
N VAL A 42 13.65 -21.07 16.50
CA VAL A 42 12.90 -22.01 15.65
C VAL A 42 11.98 -21.30 14.65
N THR A 43 11.40 -20.15 15.03
CA THR A 43 10.57 -19.34 14.13
C THR A 43 11.41 -18.51 13.17
N GLY A 44 12.68 -18.24 13.51
CA GLY A 44 13.61 -17.49 12.68
C GLY A 44 13.28 -16.01 12.57
N VAL A 45 12.60 -15.44 13.57
CA VAL A 45 12.30 -14.01 13.66
C VAL A 45 13.61 -13.24 13.82
N SER A 46 13.93 -12.35 12.89
CA SER A 46 15.19 -11.57 12.95
C SER A 46 15.21 -10.63 14.17
N ASP A 47 16.41 -10.35 14.71
CA ASP A 47 16.61 -9.47 15.88
C ASP A 47 16.00 -8.07 15.67
N ILE A 48 15.89 -7.64 14.41
CA ILE A 48 15.28 -6.39 13.96
C ILE A 48 13.80 -6.29 14.32
N MET A 49 13.02 -7.35 14.09
CA MET A 49 11.60 -7.37 14.45
C MET A 49 11.37 -7.41 15.97
N ARG A 50 12.42 -7.73 16.73
CA ARG A 50 12.43 -7.75 18.19
C ARG A 50 12.91 -6.41 18.79
N GLY A 51 13.23 -5.41 17.96
CA GLY A 51 13.66 -4.08 18.39
C GLY A 51 15.12 -4.03 18.89
N GLN A 52 15.90 -5.09 18.69
CA GLN A 52 17.33 -5.11 19.03
C GLN A 52 18.14 -4.72 17.79
N THR A 53 18.48 -3.44 17.67
CA THR A 53 19.40 -2.96 16.63
C THR A 53 20.84 -2.98 17.14
N MET A 54 21.72 -3.68 16.42
CA MET A 54 23.17 -3.57 16.61
C MET A 54 23.68 -2.37 15.79
N ALA A 55 24.16 -1.33 16.46
CA ALA A 55 24.64 -0.08 15.84
C ALA A 55 25.86 -0.26 14.91
N SER A 56 26.48 -1.45 14.90
CA SER A 56 27.65 -1.78 14.08
C SER A 56 27.33 -2.35 12.70
N GLU A 57 26.05 -2.61 12.37
CA GLU A 57 25.68 -3.19 11.07
C GLU A 57 25.28 -2.13 10.05
N THR A 58 25.68 -2.35 8.79
CA THR A 58 25.34 -1.46 7.67
C THR A 58 23.84 -1.50 7.36
N ALA A 59 23.28 -0.37 6.90
CA ALA A 59 21.86 -0.25 6.55
C ALA A 59 21.37 -1.33 5.57
N THR A 60 22.22 -1.73 4.61
CA THR A 60 21.91 -2.81 3.64
C THR A 60 21.86 -4.18 4.31
N ALA A 61 22.74 -4.49 5.27
CA ALA A 61 22.71 -5.75 6.01
C ALA A 61 21.46 -5.86 6.91
N GLN A 62 21.04 -4.74 7.51
CA GLN A 62 19.79 -4.64 8.27
C GLN A 62 18.56 -4.85 7.36
N GLN A 63 18.52 -4.23 6.17
CA GLN A 63 17.43 -4.47 5.21
C GLN A 63 17.33 -5.93 4.79
N ILE A 64 18.45 -6.58 4.47
CA ILE A 64 18.50 -8.00 4.10
C ILE A 64 17.98 -8.87 5.25
N LYS A 65 18.45 -8.67 6.48
CA LYS A 65 17.96 -9.42 7.66
C LYS A 65 16.47 -9.20 7.93
N GLY A 66 15.93 -8.02 7.65
CA GLY A 66 14.49 -7.74 7.70
C GLY A 66 13.71 -8.58 6.68
N GLN A 67 14.20 -8.64 5.43
CA GLN A 67 13.58 -9.40 4.34
C GLN A 67 13.61 -10.93 4.57
N TRP A 68 14.70 -11.49 5.08
CA TRP A 68 14.77 -12.94 5.34
C TRP A 68 13.96 -13.38 6.57
N GLY A 69 13.83 -12.50 7.57
CA GLY A 69 12.96 -12.71 8.74
C GLY A 69 11.48 -12.72 8.37
N SER A 70 11.05 -11.81 7.48
CA SER A 70 9.66 -11.76 7.00
C SER A 70 9.29 -12.99 6.17
N LEU A 71 10.19 -13.48 5.30
CA LEU A 71 9.90 -14.61 4.41
C LEU A 71 9.58 -15.92 5.18
N ARG A 72 10.23 -16.13 6.33
CA ARG A 72 9.98 -17.31 7.20
C ARG A 72 8.65 -17.21 7.93
N LEU A 73 8.33 -16.02 8.43
CA LEU A 73 7.06 -15.74 9.09
C LEU A 73 5.89 -15.84 8.11
N GLN A 74 6.06 -15.35 6.88
CA GLN A 74 5.05 -15.44 5.82
C GLN A 74 4.63 -16.88 5.52
N ARG A 75 5.54 -17.87 5.60
CA ARG A 75 5.15 -19.28 5.41
C ARG A 75 4.17 -19.75 6.49
N ARG A 76 4.46 -19.44 7.76
CA ARG A 76 3.56 -19.78 8.88
C ARG A 76 2.25 -19.00 8.83
N GLN A 77 2.30 -17.72 8.43
CA GLN A 77 1.10 -16.90 8.21
C GLN A 77 0.23 -17.50 7.09
N ARG A 78 0.82 -17.99 5.99
CA ARG A 78 0.07 -18.68 4.92
C ARG A 78 -0.62 -19.94 5.39
N ASP A 79 -0.03 -20.70 6.31
CA ASP A 79 -0.68 -21.88 6.87
C ASP A 79 -1.89 -21.48 7.74
N VAL A 80 -1.76 -20.42 8.53
CA VAL A 80 -2.89 -19.85 9.29
C VAL A 80 -3.96 -19.26 8.38
N GLN A 81 -3.59 -18.59 7.29
CA GLN A 81 -4.50 -18.10 6.25
C GLN A 81 -5.31 -19.23 5.66
N ARG A 82 -4.62 -20.31 5.22
CA ARG A 82 -5.27 -21.50 4.68
C ARG A 82 -6.26 -22.06 5.69
N PHE A 83 -5.84 -22.24 6.94
CA PHE A 83 -6.72 -22.73 7.99
C PHE A 83 -7.97 -21.85 8.19
N ALA A 84 -7.80 -20.52 8.33
CA ALA A 84 -8.91 -19.59 8.51
C ALA A 84 -9.85 -19.55 7.28
N ARG A 85 -9.27 -19.55 6.08
CA ARG A 85 -10.02 -19.57 4.81
C ARG A 85 -10.81 -20.86 4.67
N ASP A 86 -10.21 -21.99 4.99
CA ASP A 86 -10.87 -23.29 4.89
C ASP A 86 -12.02 -23.39 5.92
N LEU A 87 -11.87 -22.81 7.12
CA LEU A 87 -12.96 -22.66 8.09
C LEU A 87 -14.11 -21.79 7.57
N LEU A 88 -13.81 -20.65 6.93
CA LEU A 88 -14.85 -19.81 6.34
C LEU A 88 -15.56 -20.51 5.18
N ARG A 89 -14.83 -21.26 4.34
CA ARG A 89 -15.43 -22.06 3.26
C ARG A 89 -16.39 -23.10 3.79
N LEU A 90 -15.99 -23.85 4.82
CA LEU A 90 -16.86 -24.81 5.48
C LEU A 90 -18.11 -24.14 6.07
N ALA A 91 -17.95 -22.98 6.71
CA ALA A 91 -19.09 -22.23 7.24
C ALA A 91 -20.07 -21.80 6.12
N VAL A 92 -19.55 -21.30 5.00
CA VAL A 92 -20.38 -20.87 3.86
C VAL A 92 -21.04 -22.05 3.15
N GLU A 93 -20.35 -23.18 3.02
CA GLU A 93 -20.91 -24.43 2.48
C GLU A 93 -22.11 -24.91 3.31
N VAL A 94 -21.96 -24.96 4.63
CA VAL A 94 -23.06 -25.30 5.56
C VAL A 94 -24.23 -24.31 5.42
N MET A 95 -23.93 -23.00 5.30
CA MET A 95 -24.97 -21.99 5.08
C MET A 95 -25.70 -22.21 3.75
N ALA A 96 -24.98 -22.47 2.65
CA ALA A 96 -25.53 -22.64 1.32
C ALA A 96 -26.44 -23.88 1.18
N GLU A 97 -26.13 -24.95 1.93
CA GLU A 97 -26.92 -26.19 1.94
C GLU A 97 -28.13 -26.15 2.88
N ARG A 98 -27.97 -25.52 4.06
CA ARG A 98 -28.95 -25.64 5.14
C ARG A 98 -29.88 -24.43 5.30
N PHE A 99 -29.51 -23.27 4.78
CA PHE A 99 -30.24 -22.03 5.04
C PHE A 99 -31.15 -21.73 3.85
N SER A 100 -32.37 -21.28 4.16
CA SER A 100 -33.31 -20.82 3.14
C SER A 100 -33.00 -19.36 2.74
N PRO A 101 -33.41 -18.91 1.54
CA PRO A 101 -33.27 -17.51 1.13
C PRO A 101 -33.84 -16.53 2.16
N GLU A 102 -34.98 -16.87 2.78
CA GLU A 102 -35.63 -16.02 3.79
C GLU A 102 -34.76 -15.85 5.03
N THR A 103 -34.10 -16.94 5.46
CA THR A 103 -33.19 -16.92 6.60
C THR A 103 -31.95 -16.08 6.28
N LEU A 104 -31.40 -16.21 5.07
CA LEU A 104 -30.24 -15.43 4.62
C LEU A 104 -30.58 -13.94 4.49
N THR A 105 -31.77 -13.58 4.00
CA THR A 105 -32.26 -12.20 3.99
C THR A 105 -32.41 -11.65 5.41
N ALA A 106 -32.97 -12.42 6.34
CA ALA A 106 -33.11 -11.98 7.72
C ALA A 106 -31.75 -11.77 8.42
N MET A 107 -30.76 -12.61 8.12
CA MET A 107 -29.40 -12.50 8.68
C MET A 107 -28.57 -11.37 8.09
N THR A 108 -28.69 -11.13 6.78
CA THR A 108 -27.85 -10.16 6.06
C THR A 108 -28.50 -8.78 5.93
N GLY A 109 -29.83 -8.69 6.06
CA GLY A 109 -30.60 -7.50 5.75
C GLY A 109 -30.64 -7.16 4.24
N LEU A 110 -30.06 -8.02 3.38
CA LEU A 110 -29.98 -7.78 1.95
C LEU A 110 -31.23 -8.30 1.24
N GLN A 111 -31.86 -7.41 0.47
CA GLN A 111 -33.02 -7.74 -0.37
C GLN A 111 -32.54 -8.04 -1.79
N PHE A 112 -32.65 -9.30 -2.18
CA PHE A 112 -32.44 -9.77 -3.56
C PHE A 112 -33.77 -10.26 -4.13
N PRO A 113 -34.04 -10.01 -5.41
CA PRO A 113 -35.26 -10.47 -6.05
C PRO A 113 -35.23 -12.00 -6.23
N THR A 114 -36.41 -12.62 -6.20
CA THR A 114 -36.55 -14.02 -6.66
C THR A 114 -36.58 -14.08 -8.19
N THR A 115 -36.34 -15.27 -8.76
CA THR A 115 -36.44 -15.47 -10.22
C THR A 115 -37.82 -15.11 -10.77
N GLU A 116 -38.89 -15.38 -10.02
CA GLU A 116 -40.26 -14.99 -10.40
C GLU A 116 -40.46 -13.47 -10.42
N GLN A 117 -39.93 -12.75 -9.42
CA GLN A 117 -39.99 -11.30 -9.37
C GLN A 117 -39.20 -10.66 -10.53
N LYS A 118 -38.04 -11.22 -10.87
CA LYS A 118 -37.29 -10.81 -12.07
C LYS A 118 -38.08 -11.07 -13.34
N ALA A 119 -38.67 -12.26 -13.51
CA ALA A 119 -39.44 -12.60 -14.70
C ALA A 119 -40.67 -11.70 -14.87
N MET A 120 -41.38 -11.41 -13.77
CA MET A 120 -42.53 -10.50 -13.77
C MET A 120 -42.07 -9.07 -14.11
N ALA A 121 -41.00 -8.58 -13.50
CA ALA A 121 -40.45 -7.26 -13.83
C ALA A 121 -40.02 -7.16 -15.30
N GLN A 122 -39.38 -8.20 -15.83
CA GLN A 122 -38.94 -8.27 -17.23
C GLN A 122 -40.12 -8.38 -18.22
N SER A 123 -41.22 -9.03 -17.82
CA SER A 123 -42.48 -9.04 -18.59
C SER A 123 -43.16 -7.66 -18.65
N VAL A 124 -43.05 -6.88 -17.57
CA VAL A 124 -43.59 -5.51 -17.50
C VAL A 124 -42.73 -4.54 -18.32
N VAL A 125 -41.39 -4.69 -18.29
CA VAL A 125 -40.47 -3.93 -19.17
C VAL A 125 -40.79 -4.20 -20.64
N SER A 126 -40.98 -5.47 -21.02
CA SER A 126 -41.23 -5.87 -22.41
C SER A 126 -42.63 -5.50 -22.91
N ALA A 127 -43.60 -5.30 -22.02
CA ALA A 127 -44.92 -4.76 -22.32
C ALA A 127 -44.94 -3.22 -22.52
N GLY A 128 -43.78 -2.54 -22.45
CA GLY A 128 -43.65 -1.10 -22.72
C GLY A 128 -44.00 -0.20 -21.54
N ALA A 129 -44.19 -0.75 -20.33
CA ALA A 129 -44.36 0.04 -19.12
C ALA A 129 -42.99 0.47 -18.57
N GLN A 130 -42.80 1.76 -18.31
CA GLN A 130 -41.61 2.29 -17.65
C GLN A 130 -41.62 1.87 -16.18
N LEU A 131 -40.63 1.07 -15.77
CA LEU A 131 -40.48 0.69 -14.37
C LEU A 131 -39.98 1.88 -13.55
N PRO A 132 -40.50 2.06 -12.31
CA PRO A 132 -39.92 2.96 -11.32
C PRO A 132 -38.42 2.71 -11.12
N ALA A 133 -37.64 3.78 -10.86
CA ALA A 133 -36.18 3.71 -10.77
C ALA A 133 -35.67 2.69 -9.73
N GLU A 134 -36.35 2.54 -8.59
CA GLU A 134 -35.99 1.54 -7.56
C GLU A 134 -36.10 0.09 -8.06
N LEU A 135 -37.09 -0.20 -8.91
CA LEU A 135 -37.26 -1.54 -9.48
C LEU A 135 -36.20 -1.84 -10.56
N GLN A 136 -35.71 -0.83 -11.26
CA GLN A 136 -34.62 -1.00 -12.23
C GLN A 136 -33.31 -1.39 -11.52
N GLU A 137 -33.03 -0.80 -10.36
CA GLU A 137 -31.85 -1.12 -9.57
C GLU A 137 -31.94 -2.53 -8.96
N ILE A 138 -33.14 -2.95 -8.52
CA ILE A 138 -33.39 -4.31 -8.03
C ILE A 138 -33.25 -5.34 -9.17
N MET A 139 -33.67 -5.02 -10.40
CA MET A 139 -33.49 -5.88 -11.58
C MET A 139 -32.02 -6.07 -11.97
N ALA A 140 -31.17 -5.08 -11.72
CA ALA A 140 -29.73 -5.20 -11.99
C ALA A 140 -29.01 -6.14 -11.01
N LYS A 141 -29.61 -6.41 -9.83
CA LYS A 141 -29.04 -7.33 -8.83
C LYS A 141 -29.28 -8.80 -9.21
N PRO A 142 -28.37 -9.72 -8.86
CA PRO A 142 -28.58 -11.16 -9.06
C PRO A 142 -29.78 -11.67 -8.23
N SER A 143 -30.42 -12.74 -8.70
CA SER A 143 -31.53 -13.37 -7.96
C SER A 143 -31.01 -14.27 -6.84
N TRP A 144 -31.85 -14.59 -5.87
CA TRP A 144 -31.50 -15.53 -4.80
C TRP A 144 -31.13 -16.92 -5.34
N GLU A 145 -31.82 -17.42 -6.38
CA GLU A 145 -31.43 -18.68 -7.03
C GLU A 145 -30.04 -18.62 -7.68
N GLU A 146 -29.72 -17.52 -8.37
CA GLU A 146 -28.39 -17.30 -8.97
C GLU A 146 -27.29 -17.26 -7.89
N LEU A 147 -27.55 -16.58 -6.78
CA LEU A 147 -26.63 -16.51 -5.63
C LEU A 147 -26.43 -17.89 -4.99
N LEU A 148 -27.51 -18.62 -4.73
CA LEU A 148 -27.43 -19.96 -4.14
C LEU A 148 -26.75 -20.96 -5.07
N GLN A 149 -26.93 -20.86 -6.39
CA GLN A 149 -26.23 -21.70 -7.35
C GLN A 149 -24.72 -21.46 -7.31
N VAL A 150 -24.29 -20.21 -7.15
CA VAL A 150 -22.88 -19.87 -6.96
C VAL A 150 -22.36 -20.36 -5.62
N MET A 151 -23.13 -20.18 -4.54
CA MET A 151 -22.74 -20.60 -3.18
C MET A 151 -22.67 -22.12 -3.03
N ARG A 152 -23.50 -22.88 -3.73
CA ARG A 152 -23.51 -24.36 -3.73
C ARG A 152 -22.52 -24.99 -4.71
N ASN A 153 -21.80 -24.18 -5.47
CA ASN A 153 -20.78 -24.68 -6.38
C ASN A 153 -19.40 -24.56 -5.73
N ASP A 154 -18.90 -25.67 -5.19
CA ASP A 154 -17.63 -25.75 -4.47
C ASP A 154 -16.45 -25.19 -5.27
N LEU A 155 -16.42 -25.45 -6.58
CA LEU A 155 -15.38 -24.95 -7.45
C LEU A 155 -15.39 -23.42 -7.45
N ILE A 156 -16.55 -22.80 -7.70
CA ILE A 156 -16.67 -21.33 -7.75
C ILE A 156 -16.42 -20.71 -6.37
N LEU A 157 -16.92 -21.35 -5.31
CA LEU A 157 -16.71 -20.91 -3.93
C LEU A 157 -15.22 -20.88 -3.58
N SER A 158 -14.46 -21.88 -4.03
CA SER A 158 -13.03 -21.98 -3.81
C SER A 158 -12.19 -20.91 -4.51
N TYR A 159 -12.73 -20.24 -5.53
CA TYR A 159 -12.06 -19.12 -6.21
C TYR A 159 -12.52 -17.74 -5.71
N ARG A 160 -13.70 -17.63 -5.09
CA ARG A 160 -14.21 -16.34 -4.57
C ARG A 160 -13.83 -16.05 -3.12
N ILE A 161 -13.76 -17.07 -2.27
CA ILE A 161 -13.39 -16.89 -0.86
C ILE A 161 -11.88 -17.11 -0.74
N ASP A 162 -11.14 -16.02 -0.74
CA ASP A 162 -9.73 -16.01 -0.40
C ASP A 162 -9.46 -15.08 0.78
N ILE A 163 -8.51 -15.46 1.63
CA ILE A 163 -8.04 -14.63 2.74
C ILE A 163 -6.59 -14.30 2.46
N GLU A 164 -6.36 -13.10 1.97
CA GLU A 164 -5.03 -12.51 1.92
C GLU A 164 -4.76 -11.84 3.28
N THR A 165 -3.86 -12.39 4.09
CA THR A 165 -3.31 -11.59 5.21
C THR A 165 -2.14 -10.82 4.66
N ASP A 166 -2.35 -9.53 4.44
CA ASP A 166 -1.27 -8.58 4.30
C ASP A 166 -0.49 -8.52 5.61
N SER A 167 0.77 -8.91 5.55
CA SER A 167 1.65 -8.80 6.68
C SER A 167 2.10 -7.34 6.80
N THR A 168 1.49 -6.56 7.69
CA THR A 168 1.87 -5.18 8.00
C THR A 168 3.22 -5.12 8.70
N ILE A 169 4.30 -5.40 7.98
CA ILE A 169 5.68 -5.23 8.46
C ILE A 169 6.13 -3.88 7.91
N ALA A 170 6.75 -3.02 8.73
CA ALA A 170 7.26 -1.70 8.35
C ALA A 170 7.97 -1.55 6.97
N PRO A 171 8.75 -2.53 6.44
CA PRO A 171 9.26 -2.48 5.07
C PRO A 171 8.18 -2.41 3.97
N ASP A 172 6.94 -2.78 4.27
CA ASP A 172 5.83 -2.78 3.33
C ASP A 172 5.25 -1.38 3.11
N ALA A 173 5.22 -0.52 4.14
CA ALA A 173 4.66 0.83 4.01
C ALA A 173 5.44 1.73 3.04
N ALA A 174 6.77 1.64 3.05
CA ALA A 174 7.62 2.39 2.11
C ALA A 174 7.54 1.81 0.69
N ALA A 175 7.49 0.48 0.56
CA ALA A 175 7.31 -0.19 -0.72
C ALA A 175 5.93 0.11 -1.32
N GLU A 176 4.89 0.17 -0.50
CA GLU A 176 3.52 0.50 -0.88
C GLU A 176 3.40 1.98 -1.27
N GLN A 177 4.04 2.89 -0.53
CA GLN A 177 4.11 4.31 -0.91
C GLN A 177 4.80 4.49 -2.26
N GLN A 178 5.90 3.77 -2.51
CA GLN A 178 6.60 3.82 -3.78
C GLN A 178 5.78 3.19 -4.91
N ALA A 179 5.17 2.02 -4.69
CA ALA A 179 4.31 1.38 -5.67
C ALA A 179 3.08 2.23 -6.01
N MET A 180 2.49 2.92 -5.03
CA MET A 180 1.40 3.87 -5.23
C MET A 180 1.86 5.08 -6.03
N ALA A 181 3.04 5.64 -5.73
CA ALA A 181 3.60 6.75 -6.49
C ALA A 181 3.88 6.36 -7.95
N GLU A 182 4.41 5.16 -8.18
CA GLU A 182 4.65 4.61 -9.52
C GLU A 182 3.33 4.36 -10.27
N LEU A 183 2.31 3.82 -9.59
CA LEU A 183 0.97 3.64 -10.16
C LEU A 183 0.37 4.98 -10.58
N MET A 184 0.33 5.97 -9.68
CA MET A 184 -0.22 7.30 -9.96
C MET A 184 0.52 7.99 -11.11
N THR A 185 1.84 7.86 -11.17
CA THR A 185 2.66 8.40 -12.26
C THR A 185 2.37 7.67 -13.58
N GLY A 186 2.28 6.35 -13.55
CA GLY A 186 1.95 5.52 -14.72
C GLY A 186 0.57 5.83 -15.29
N VAL A 187 -0.45 5.96 -14.43
CA VAL A 187 -1.82 6.34 -14.82
C VAL A 187 -1.83 7.74 -15.42
N SER A 188 -1.14 8.70 -14.79
CA SER A 188 -1.07 10.08 -15.30
C SER A 188 -0.41 10.15 -16.69
N ASN A 189 0.70 9.42 -16.89
CA ASN A 189 1.38 9.33 -18.17
C ASN A 189 0.52 8.62 -19.24
N PHE A 190 -0.20 7.57 -18.85
CA PHE A 190 -1.12 6.85 -19.73
C PHE A 190 -2.24 7.78 -20.21
N VAL A 191 -2.87 8.53 -19.31
CA VAL A 191 -3.93 9.49 -19.64
C VAL A 191 -3.40 10.64 -20.50
N ALA A 192 -2.22 11.19 -20.20
CA ALA A 192 -1.61 12.24 -21.01
C ALA A 192 -1.30 11.78 -22.45
N THR A 193 -0.87 10.52 -22.62
CA THR A 193 -0.46 9.97 -23.91
C THR A 193 -1.65 9.49 -24.75
N ILE A 194 -2.60 8.79 -24.12
CA ILE A 194 -3.73 8.14 -24.81
C ILE A 194 -4.99 9.02 -24.81
N GLY A 195 -5.12 9.94 -23.85
CA GLY A 195 -6.27 10.85 -23.71
C GLY A 195 -6.65 11.58 -25.00
N PRO A 196 -5.71 12.19 -25.76
CA PRO A 196 -6.03 12.87 -27.02
C PRO A 196 -6.54 11.92 -28.11
N ALA A 197 -6.03 10.68 -28.18
CA ALA A 197 -6.47 9.68 -29.15
C ALA A 197 -7.87 9.14 -28.81
N VAL A 198 -8.19 9.07 -27.52
CA VAL A 198 -9.53 8.74 -27.01
C VAL A 198 -10.51 9.89 -27.28
N ALA A 199 -10.11 11.14 -27.00
CA ALA A 199 -10.95 12.33 -27.21
C ALA A 199 -11.24 12.60 -28.69
N SER A 200 -10.30 12.28 -29.58
CA SER A 200 -10.47 12.42 -31.03
C SER A 200 -11.24 11.25 -31.68
N GLY A 201 -11.63 10.23 -30.91
CA GLY A 201 -12.35 9.06 -31.41
C GLY A 201 -11.49 8.07 -32.21
N TYR A 202 -10.18 8.30 -32.30
CA TYR A 202 -9.24 7.41 -32.98
C TYR A 202 -9.05 6.09 -32.22
N LEU A 203 -9.16 6.14 -30.88
CA LEU A 203 -9.04 4.98 -30.01
C LEU A 203 -10.32 4.80 -29.16
N PRO A 204 -11.05 3.67 -29.28
CA PRO A 204 -12.21 3.40 -28.44
C PRO A 204 -11.84 3.35 -26.96
N VAL A 205 -12.66 3.97 -26.11
CA VAL A 205 -12.45 4.00 -24.64
C VAL A 205 -12.32 2.59 -24.05
N ASP A 206 -13.00 1.59 -24.61
CA ASP A 206 -12.94 0.21 -24.12
C ASP A 206 -11.55 -0.42 -24.30
N VAL A 207 -10.84 -0.04 -25.36
CA VAL A 207 -9.45 -0.48 -25.58
C VAL A 207 -8.52 0.22 -24.59
N ALA A 208 -8.70 1.53 -24.35
CA ALA A 208 -7.94 2.25 -23.33
C ALA A 208 -8.18 1.68 -21.92
N LYS A 209 -9.44 1.36 -21.58
CA LYS A 209 -9.82 0.73 -20.32
C LYS A 209 -9.15 -0.61 -20.12
N SER A 210 -9.19 -1.50 -21.11
CA SER A 210 -8.61 -2.84 -20.96
C SER A 210 -7.09 -2.79 -20.73
N LEU A 211 -6.38 -1.86 -21.39
CA LEU A 211 -4.96 -1.62 -21.16
C LEU A 211 -4.68 -1.08 -19.75
N LEU A 212 -5.49 -0.13 -19.29
CA LEU A 212 -5.35 0.45 -17.94
C LEU A 212 -5.67 -0.59 -16.85
N LEU A 213 -6.75 -1.37 -17.02
CA LEU A 213 -7.14 -2.45 -16.12
C LEU A 213 -6.06 -3.53 -16.02
N MET A 214 -5.40 -3.87 -17.14
CA MET A 214 -4.28 -4.82 -17.13
C MET A 214 -3.09 -4.33 -16.29
N ALA A 215 -2.84 -3.02 -16.29
CA ALA A 215 -1.78 -2.42 -15.47
C ALA A 215 -2.19 -2.35 -13.99
N VAL A 216 -3.41 -1.88 -13.70
CA VAL A 216 -3.93 -1.64 -12.34
C VAL A 216 -4.16 -2.95 -11.56
N ARG A 217 -4.58 -4.03 -12.23
CA ARG A 217 -4.76 -5.38 -11.64
C ARG A 217 -3.51 -5.98 -11.01
N ARG A 218 -2.33 -5.49 -11.37
CA ARG A 218 -1.05 -5.95 -10.80
C ARG A 218 -0.74 -5.32 -9.45
N PHE A 219 -1.48 -4.28 -9.06
CA PHE A 219 -1.27 -3.55 -7.82
C PHE A 219 -2.30 -3.94 -6.78
N LYS A 220 -1.90 -3.86 -5.50
CA LYS A 220 -2.73 -4.19 -4.34
C LYS A 220 -4.05 -3.40 -4.26
N ALA A 221 -4.04 -2.13 -4.69
CA ALA A 221 -5.24 -1.30 -4.79
C ALA A 221 -6.13 -1.63 -6.02
N GLY A 222 -5.78 -2.66 -6.80
CA GLY A 222 -6.44 -3.06 -8.03
C GLY A 222 -7.95 -3.17 -7.89
N PRO A 223 -8.49 -4.01 -6.99
CA PRO A 223 -9.94 -4.24 -6.89
C PRO A 223 -10.76 -2.97 -6.60
N ALA A 224 -10.23 -2.04 -5.80
CA ALA A 224 -10.91 -0.79 -5.48
C ALA A 224 -10.91 0.19 -6.68
N ILE A 225 -9.81 0.24 -7.42
CA ILE A 225 -9.65 1.13 -8.57
C ILE A 225 -10.35 0.55 -9.82
N GLU A 226 -10.38 -0.78 -9.96
CA GLU A 226 -11.09 -1.48 -11.04
C GLU A 226 -12.56 -1.09 -11.12
N GLY A 227 -13.25 -1.05 -9.97
CA GLY A 227 -14.65 -0.63 -9.90
C GLY A 227 -14.89 0.83 -10.35
N GLU A 228 -13.90 1.71 -10.20
CA GLU A 228 -14.00 3.11 -10.65
C GLU A 228 -13.63 3.27 -12.14
N ILE A 229 -12.66 2.49 -12.64
CA ILE A 229 -12.28 2.50 -14.05
C ILE A 229 -13.40 1.95 -14.94
N GLU A 230 -14.13 0.92 -14.48
CA GLU A 230 -15.26 0.36 -15.24
C GLU A 230 -16.37 1.39 -15.49
N LYS A 231 -16.57 2.33 -14.55
CA LYS A 231 -17.57 3.40 -14.62
C LYS A 231 -17.21 4.53 -15.58
N ILE A 232 -15.98 4.62 -16.08
CA ILE A 232 -15.56 5.68 -17.01
C ILE A 232 -16.34 5.52 -18.32
N GLN A 233 -17.34 6.35 -18.60
CA GLN A 233 -18.06 6.24 -19.87
C GLN A 233 -17.31 6.95 -20.98
N GLN A 234 -17.58 6.56 -22.24
CA GLN A 234 -17.17 7.39 -23.37
C GLN A 234 -17.72 8.81 -23.14
N PRO A 235 -16.89 9.86 -23.26
CA PRO A 235 -17.44 11.21 -23.29
C PRO A 235 -18.48 11.21 -24.41
N ALA A 236 -19.73 11.56 -24.06
CA ALA A 236 -20.82 11.56 -25.02
C ALA A 236 -20.36 12.32 -26.26
N PRO A 237 -20.62 11.82 -27.49
CA PRO A 237 -20.44 12.64 -28.66
C PRO A 237 -21.21 13.92 -28.39
N GLN A 238 -20.48 15.04 -28.26
CA GLN A 238 -21.13 16.33 -28.14
C GLN A 238 -22.12 16.39 -29.30
N PRO A 239 -23.40 16.76 -29.05
CA PRO A 239 -24.36 16.86 -30.12
C PRO A 239 -23.70 17.69 -31.21
N GLN A 240 -23.51 17.09 -32.39
CA GLN A 240 -23.18 17.81 -33.60
C GLN A 240 -24.33 18.80 -33.81
N GLN A 241 -24.18 19.99 -33.24
CA GLN A 241 -24.81 21.17 -33.74
C GLN A 241 -24.36 21.24 -35.19
N GLN A 242 -25.34 21.07 -36.08
CA GLN A 242 -25.21 21.19 -37.51
C GLN A 242 -24.28 22.36 -37.81
N ALA A 243 -23.07 22.05 -38.26
CA ALA A 243 -22.11 23.07 -38.64
C ALA A 243 -22.64 23.74 -39.92
N PRO A 244 -22.92 25.05 -39.92
CA PRO A 244 -22.73 25.82 -41.13
C PRO A 244 -21.23 25.78 -41.44
N ASP A 245 -20.93 25.58 -42.70
CA ASP A 245 -19.61 25.59 -43.31
C ASP A 245 -18.71 26.69 -42.72
N ASN A 246 -17.78 26.33 -41.83
CA ASN A 246 -16.83 27.26 -41.20
C ASN A 246 -15.51 26.56 -40.81
N THR A 247 -15.03 25.70 -41.71
CA THR A 247 -13.69 25.07 -41.64
C THR A 247 -12.56 26.09 -41.45
N LEU A 248 -12.71 27.31 -41.98
CA LEU A 248 -11.73 28.40 -41.86
C LEU A 248 -11.67 29.07 -40.47
N GLN A 249 -12.76 29.09 -39.70
CA GLN A 249 -12.74 29.70 -38.35
C GLN A 249 -12.17 28.74 -37.30
N ILE A 250 -12.43 27.44 -37.45
CA ILE A 250 -11.88 26.41 -36.57
C ILE A 250 -10.36 26.29 -36.77
N GLU A 251 -9.88 26.40 -38.01
CA GLU A 251 -8.43 26.39 -38.29
C GLU A 251 -7.74 27.65 -37.79
N GLN A 252 -8.36 28.83 -37.90
CA GLN A 252 -7.82 30.07 -37.30
C GLN A 252 -7.79 30.02 -35.77
N MET A 253 -8.83 29.50 -35.12
CA MET A 253 -8.86 29.37 -33.66
C MET A 253 -7.86 28.30 -33.16
N ARG A 254 -7.62 27.23 -33.94
CA ARG A 254 -6.58 26.23 -33.63
C ARG A 254 -5.17 26.78 -33.83
N LEU A 255 -4.97 27.64 -34.84
CA LEU A 255 -3.70 28.35 -35.06
C LEU A 255 -3.42 29.38 -33.95
N GLU A 256 -4.43 30.12 -33.48
CA GLU A 256 -4.30 31.01 -32.32
C GLU A 256 -4.02 30.24 -31.03
N GLY A 257 -4.71 29.12 -30.80
CA GLY A 257 -4.45 28.23 -29.66
C GLY A 257 -3.05 27.62 -29.69
N GLN A 258 -2.58 27.14 -30.86
CA GLN A 258 -1.21 26.65 -31.02
C GLN A 258 -0.17 27.76 -30.85
N MET A 259 -0.45 28.98 -31.32
CA MET A 259 0.42 30.12 -31.06
C MET A 259 0.50 30.46 -29.58
N GLN A 260 -0.62 30.44 -28.84
CA GLN A 260 -0.62 30.65 -27.38
C GLN A 260 0.14 29.56 -26.62
N VAL A 261 -0.08 28.28 -26.95
CA VAL A 261 0.65 27.17 -26.32
C VAL A 261 2.14 27.27 -26.61
N LYS A 262 2.52 27.61 -27.86
CA LYS A 262 3.92 27.78 -28.24
C LYS A 262 4.55 29.02 -27.61
N GLN A 263 3.78 30.08 -27.37
CA GLN A 263 4.23 31.29 -26.67
C GLN A 263 4.39 31.04 -25.16
N ALA A 264 3.53 30.19 -24.57
CA ALA A 264 3.66 29.72 -23.19
C ALA A 264 4.87 28.78 -23.01
N GLU A 265 5.09 27.83 -23.93
CA GLU A 265 6.26 26.95 -23.92
C GLU A 265 7.58 27.72 -24.08
N LEU A 266 7.61 28.72 -24.98
CA LEU A 266 8.77 29.61 -25.13
C LEU A 266 8.99 30.47 -23.88
N GLY A 267 7.93 30.85 -23.16
CA GLY A 267 8.01 31.52 -21.87
C GLY A 267 8.64 30.62 -20.80
N SER A 268 8.11 29.41 -20.62
CA SER A 268 8.64 28.45 -19.66
C SER A 268 10.06 28.01 -19.99
N ALA A 269 10.40 27.86 -21.28
CA ALA A 269 11.76 27.50 -21.71
C ALA A 269 12.76 28.60 -21.37
N LYS A 270 12.40 29.88 -21.57
CA LYS A 270 13.24 31.02 -21.18
C LYS A 270 13.41 31.13 -19.67
N GLU A 271 12.37 30.82 -18.90
CA GLU A 271 12.44 30.83 -17.44
C GLU A 271 13.32 29.69 -16.90
N ILE A 272 13.20 28.48 -17.45
CA ILE A 272 14.07 27.35 -17.11
C ILE A 272 15.53 27.63 -17.49
N GLU A 273 15.77 28.26 -18.64
CA GLU A 273 17.12 28.62 -19.08
C GLU A 273 17.71 29.75 -18.23
N ALA A 274 16.91 30.73 -17.82
CA ALA A 274 17.31 31.79 -16.88
C ALA A 274 17.64 31.23 -15.49
N ILE A 275 16.85 30.27 -14.99
CA ILE A 275 17.13 29.58 -13.72
C ILE A 275 18.43 28.77 -13.82
N LYS A 276 18.64 28.03 -14.92
CA LYS A 276 19.91 27.30 -15.14
C LYS A 276 21.11 28.24 -15.23
N ALA A 277 20.98 29.38 -15.89
CA ALA A 277 22.03 30.39 -15.97
C ALA A 277 22.33 30.97 -14.57
N ALA A 278 21.32 31.28 -13.77
CA ALA A 278 21.48 31.78 -12.40
C ALA A 278 22.14 30.75 -11.47
N VAL A 279 21.75 29.48 -11.54
CA VAL A 279 22.37 28.40 -10.75
C VAL A 279 23.84 28.23 -11.15
N LYS A 280 24.14 28.24 -12.44
CA LYS A 280 25.53 28.12 -12.92
C LYS A 280 26.39 29.31 -12.51
N GLN A 281 25.82 30.51 -12.48
CA GLN A 281 26.51 31.71 -12.01
C GLN A 281 26.78 31.64 -10.51
N GLN A 282 25.83 31.16 -9.72
CA GLN A 282 26.00 30.93 -8.28
C GLN A 282 27.05 29.85 -7.98
N GLU A 283 27.11 28.78 -8.78
CA GLU A 283 28.15 27.75 -8.67
C GLU A 283 29.54 28.32 -8.95
N ILE A 284 29.70 29.15 -9.99
CA ILE A 284 30.98 29.80 -10.31
C ILE A 284 31.42 30.73 -9.17
N GLU A 285 30.52 31.59 -8.67
CA GLU A 285 30.82 32.48 -7.54
C GLU A 285 31.19 31.71 -6.26
N SER A 286 30.47 30.63 -5.97
CA SER A 286 30.79 29.75 -4.83
C SER A 286 32.17 29.11 -4.98
N ASN A 287 32.52 28.67 -6.20
CA ASN A 287 33.79 28.01 -6.45
C ASN A 287 34.97 29.00 -6.42
N GLU A 288 34.79 30.21 -6.94
CA GLU A 288 35.78 31.29 -6.81
C GLU A 288 36.01 31.69 -5.35
N ARG A 289 34.94 31.75 -4.54
CA ARG A 289 35.03 32.04 -3.12
C ARG A 289 35.80 30.95 -2.36
N LEU A 290 35.57 29.68 -2.70
CA LEU A 290 36.33 28.55 -2.13
C LEU A 290 37.81 28.61 -2.52
N ALA A 291 38.12 28.89 -3.79
CA ALA A 291 39.50 29.02 -4.26
C ALA A 291 40.25 30.17 -3.57
N LEU A 292 39.59 31.32 -3.38
CA LEU A 292 40.15 32.45 -2.63
C LEU A 292 40.42 32.11 -1.16
N LEU A 293 39.48 31.40 -0.52
CA LEU A 293 39.63 30.98 0.89
C LEU A 293 40.78 29.99 1.06
N GLN A 294 40.94 29.06 0.12
CA GLN A 294 42.07 28.14 0.09
C GLN A 294 43.40 28.86 -0.12
N ALA A 295 43.46 29.82 -1.04
CA ALA A 295 44.66 30.62 -1.26
C ALA A 295 45.04 31.47 -0.02
N GLN A 296 44.06 31.98 0.74
CA GLN A 296 44.30 32.68 2.00
C GLN A 296 44.86 31.75 3.07
N LEU A 297 44.27 30.56 3.24
CA LEU A 297 44.75 29.55 4.18
C LEU A 297 46.17 29.09 3.86
N GLU A 298 46.51 28.91 2.59
CA GLU A 298 47.88 28.58 2.15
C GLU A 298 48.86 29.72 2.44
N ARG A 299 48.44 30.98 2.23
CA ARG A 299 49.25 32.15 2.56
C ARG A 299 49.52 32.26 4.05
N GLU A 300 48.50 32.03 4.88
CA GLU A 300 48.66 31.99 6.34
C GLU A 300 49.59 30.86 6.79
N ARG A 301 49.45 29.66 6.20
CA ARG A 301 50.38 28.54 6.47
C ARG A 301 51.82 28.91 6.12
N MET A 302 52.05 29.51 4.95
CA MET A 302 53.40 29.93 4.56
C MET A 302 53.97 31.04 5.45
N ILE A 303 53.14 31.97 5.93
CA ILE A 303 53.55 33.00 6.88
C ILE A 303 53.90 32.35 8.22
N ASN A 304 53.07 31.44 8.73
CA ASN A 304 53.33 30.72 9.97
C ASN A 304 54.60 29.87 9.88
N ASP A 305 54.84 29.18 8.77
CA ASP A 305 56.07 28.41 8.54
C ASP A 305 57.31 29.31 8.50
N ARG A 306 57.22 30.51 7.94
CA ARG A 306 58.32 31.50 7.97
C ARG A 306 58.57 32.04 9.37
N ILE A 307 57.51 32.39 10.10
CA ILE A 307 57.61 32.85 11.49
C ILE A 307 58.24 31.77 12.37
N GLN A 308 57.84 30.50 12.20
CA GLN A 308 58.47 29.39 12.94
C GLN A 308 59.95 29.21 12.59
N LYS A 309 60.33 29.37 11.32
CA LYS A 309 61.75 29.32 10.91
C LYS A 309 62.57 30.52 11.43
N GLU A 310 61.99 31.72 11.48
CA GLU A 310 62.64 32.90 12.06
C GLU A 310 62.78 32.77 13.58
N GLN A 311 61.78 32.22 14.28
CA GLN A 311 61.87 31.93 15.72
C GLN A 311 62.88 30.82 16.03
N ALA A 312 63.03 29.82 15.16
CA ALA A 312 64.07 28.80 15.29
C ALA A 312 65.49 29.32 14.98
N GLY A 313 65.61 30.42 14.24
CA GLY A 313 66.88 31.08 13.92
C GLY A 313 67.39 32.06 14.98
N TYR A 314 66.60 32.37 16.00
CA TYR A 314 66.94 33.29 17.10
C TYR A 314 67.03 32.55 18.44
N ALA A 315 67.82 31.46 18.48
CA ALA A 315 68.31 30.92 19.74
C ALA A 315 69.62 31.66 20.09
N PRO A 316 69.65 32.54 21.11
CA PRO A 316 70.87 33.23 21.48
C PRO A 316 71.92 32.23 22.01
N VAL A 317 73.16 32.38 21.54
CA VAL A 317 74.37 31.75 22.08
C VAL A 317 74.63 32.25 23.50
#